data_AF-A0A959Y302-F1
#
_entry.id   AF-A0A959Y302-F1
#
_cell.length_a   1.000
_cell.length_b   1.000
_cell.length_c   1.000
_cell.angle_alpha   90.00
_cell.angle_beta   90.00
_cell.angle_gamma   90.00
#
_symmetry.space_group_name_H-M   'P 1'
#
loop_
_entity.id
_entity.type
_entity.pdbx_description
1 polymer ?
#
loop_
_entity_poly.entity_id
_entity_poly.type
_entity_poly.pdbx_seq_one_letter_code
_entity_poly.pdbx_strand_id
1 'polypeptide(L)' 'RSLGEFIRASQQVQAQAYAQAILAHRGAEPRCMGTLVWQLNDCWPGPSWSIVDFRGTWKPAMYSVQEAYR' A
#
# COMPACT_ATOMS: atom_id res chain seq x y z
N ARG A 1 -20.40 1.06 -14.44
CA ARG A 1 -19.14 0.76 -13.71
C ARG A 1 -18.34 -0.22 -14.54
N SER A 2 -17.14 0.14 -14.98
CA SER A 2 -16.25 -0.72 -15.76
C SER A 2 -15.21 -1.41 -14.87
N LEU A 3 -14.61 -2.49 -15.37
CA LEU A 3 -13.49 -3.16 -14.70
C LEU A 3 -12.31 -2.21 -14.46
N GLY A 4 -11.99 -1.34 -15.43
CA GLY A 4 -10.90 -0.38 -15.31
C GLY A 4 -11.15 0.68 -14.22
N GLU A 5 -12.41 1.08 -14.00
CA GLU A 5 -12.77 1.94 -12.86
C GLU A 5 -12.58 1.22 -11.53
N PHE A 6 -13.01 -0.05 -11.45
CA PHE A 6 -12.83 -0.86 -10.24
C PHE A 6 -11.35 -1.03 -9.87
N ILE A 7 -10.48 -1.35 -10.83
CA ILE A 7 -9.04 -1.53 -10.60
C ILE A 7 -8.39 -0.22 -10.12
N ARG A 8 -8.74 0.92 -10.74
CA ARG A 8 -8.19 2.22 -10.32
C ARG A 8 -8.65 2.58 -8.91
N ALA A 9 -9.94 2.39 -8.61
CA ALA A 9 -10.49 2.66 -7.29
C ALA A 9 -9.86 1.76 -6.21
N SER A 10 -9.67 0.47 -6.48
CA SER A 10 -9.06 -0.45 -5.50
C SER A 10 -7.61 -0.06 -5.17
N GLN A 11 -6.83 0.34 -6.17
CA GLN A 11 -5.45 0.83 -5.99
C GLN A 11 -5.40 2.14 -5.18
N GLN A 12 -6.34 3.05 -5.40
CA GLN A 12 -6.45 4.30 -4.64
C GLN A 12 -6.80 4.04 -3.16
N VAL A 13 -7.77 3.16 -2.92
CA VAL A 13 -8.16 2.78 -1.56
C VAL A 13 -7.00 2.11 -0.82
N GLN A 14 -6.26 1.20 -1.46
CA GLN A 14 -5.08 0.58 -0.87
C GLN A 14 -4.03 1.63 -0.46
N ALA A 15 -3.73 2.58 -1.34
CA ALA A 15 -2.75 3.63 -1.10
C ALA A 15 -3.12 4.54 0.09
N GLN A 16 -4.39 4.97 0.16
CA GLN A 16 -4.91 5.79 1.25
C GLN A 16 -4.91 5.03 2.58
N ALA A 17 -5.36 3.77 2.58
CA ALA A 17 -5.42 2.94 3.78
C ALA A 17 -4.03 2.71 4.38
N TYR A 18 -3.02 2.43 3.53
CA TYR A 18 -1.65 2.21 4.02
C TYR A 18 -1.04 3.48 4.58
N ALA A 19 -1.20 4.62 3.91
CA ALA A 19 -0.71 5.90 4.45
C ALA A 19 -1.35 6.22 5.81
N GLN A 20 -2.68 6.08 5.92
CA GLN A 20 -3.39 6.34 7.17
C GLN A 20 -2.91 5.41 8.30
N ALA A 21 -2.75 4.11 8.03
CA ALA A 21 -2.27 3.15 9.03
C ALA A 21 -0.84 3.46 9.49
N ILE A 22 0.08 3.73 8.56
CA ILE A 22 1.47 4.06 8.87
C ILE A 22 1.56 5.32 9.73
N LEU A 23 0.84 6.39 9.36
CA LEU A 23 0.81 7.64 10.11
C LEU A 23 0.24 7.44 11.51
N ALA A 24 -0.82 6.65 11.65
CA ALA A 24 -1.40 6.32 12.96
C ALA A 24 -0.43 5.51 13.84
N HIS A 25 0.31 4.55 13.27
CA HIS A 25 1.30 3.78 14.01
C HIS A 25 2.46 4.67 14.48
N ARG A 26 3.02 5.51 13.60
CA ARG A 26 4.10 6.45 13.94
C ARG A 26 3.65 7.50 14.98
N GLY A 27 2.44 8.04 14.82
CA GLY A 27 1.87 8.99 15.77
C GLY A 27 1.50 8.40 17.13
N ALA A 28 1.56 7.06 17.28
CA ALA A 28 1.28 6.36 18.52
C ALA A 28 2.54 5.98 19.32
N GLU A 29 3.73 6.46 18.94
CA GLU A 29 4.94 6.36 19.76
C GLU A 29 4.68 6.95 21.17
N PRO A 30 5.05 6.27 22.29
CA PRO A 30 5.86 5.04 22.38
C PRO A 30 5.05 3.72 22.41
N ARG A 31 3.72 3.78 22.31
CA ARG A 31 2.86 2.58 22.37
C ARG A 31 3.04 1.68 21.14
N CYS A 32 3.31 2.28 19.98
CA CYS A 32 3.62 1.56 18.75
C CYS A 32 4.97 2.03 18.22
N MET A 33 5.92 1.10 18.09
CA MET A 33 7.32 1.41 17.74
C MET A 33 7.70 0.93 16.34
N GLY A 34 6.74 0.47 15.54
CA GLY A 34 7.02 -0.05 14.22
C GLY A 34 5.78 -0.52 13.48
N THR A 35 5.90 -0.56 12.16
CA THR A 35 4.85 -1.05 11.28
C THR A 35 5.49 -1.71 10.06
N LEU A 36 4.95 -2.86 9.66
CA LEU A 36 5.41 -3.62 8.51
C LEU A 36 4.25 -3.72 7.52
N VAL A 37 4.47 -3.26 6.29
CA VAL A 37 3.45 -3.31 5.24
C VAL A 37 3.34 -4.75 4.74
N TRP A 38 2.15 -5.33 4.86
CA TRP A 38 1.80 -6.53 4.11
C TRP A 38 1.20 -6.09 2.76
N GLN A 39 1.79 -6.35 1.61
CA GLN A 39 3.07 -7.02 1.35
C GLN A 39 3.89 -6.20 0.37
N LEU A 40 5.18 -6.49 0.25
CA LEU A 40 6.06 -5.76 -0.66
C LEU A 40 5.78 -6.12 -2.13
N ASN A 41 5.93 -7.40 -2.49
CA ASN A 41 5.96 -7.87 -3.87
C ASN A 41 4.98 -9.02 -4.16
N ASP A 42 4.90 -9.43 -5.42
CA ASP A 42 4.19 -10.63 -5.87
C ASP A 42 5.14 -11.67 -6.47
N CYS A 43 4.76 -12.95 -6.36
CA CYS A 43 5.43 -14.09 -7.00
C CYS A 43 4.75 -14.55 -8.30
N TRP A 44 3.59 -13.99 -8.64
CA TRP A 44 2.84 -14.29 -9.88
C TRP A 44 1.90 -13.13 -10.26
N PRO A 45 1.46 -13.02 -11.53
CA PRO A 45 0.51 -11.98 -11.92
C PRO A 45 -0.89 -12.24 -11.34
N GLY A 46 -1.33 -11.40 -10.40
CA GLY A 46 -2.65 -11.54 -9.80
C GLY A 46 -3.00 -10.44 -8.79
N PRO A 47 -4.24 -10.44 -8.27
CA PRO A 47 -4.62 -9.56 -7.17
C PRO A 47 -3.97 -10.02 -5.85
N SER A 48 -3.42 -9.07 -5.10
CA SER A 48 -2.76 -9.28 -3.82
C SER A 48 -2.65 -7.96 -3.04
N TRP A 49 -2.04 -8.00 -1.86
CA TRP A 49 -1.69 -6.83 -1.06
C TRP A 49 -0.38 -6.14 -1.46
N SER A 50 0.26 -6.58 -2.54
CA SER A 50 1.57 -6.06 -2.92
C SER A 50 1.49 -4.57 -3.25
N ILE A 51 2.58 -3.87 -2.98
CA ILE A 51 2.79 -2.48 -3.42
C ILE A 51 3.72 -2.41 -4.64
N VAL A 52 4.38 -3.52 -4.98
CA VAL A 52 5.13 -3.74 -6.22
C VAL A 52 4.57 -5.00 -6.89
N ASP A 53 4.14 -4.89 -8.15
CA ASP A 53 3.57 -6.04 -8.87
C ASP A 53 4.62 -7.08 -9.28
N PHE A 54 4.17 -8.20 -9.84
CA PHE A 54 5.03 -9.29 -10.29
C PHE A 54 6.11 -8.87 -11.31
N ARG A 55 5.85 -7.81 -12.10
CA ARG A 55 6.80 -7.28 -13.10
C ARG A 55 7.75 -6.23 -12.51
N GLY A 56 7.68 -5.96 -11.22
CA GLY A 56 8.45 -4.90 -10.56
C GLY A 56 7.83 -3.51 -10.71
N THR A 57 6.61 -3.40 -11.20
CA THR A 57 5.93 -2.11 -11.38
C THR A 57 5.41 -1.61 -10.05
N TRP A 58 5.69 -0.35 -9.73
CA TRP A 58 5.17 0.28 -8.52
C TRP A 58 3.67 0.53 -8.66
N LYS A 59 2.90 0.05 -7.69
CA LYS A 59 1.50 0.42 -7.53
C LYS A 59 1.40 1.80 -6.86
N PRO A 60 0.28 2.52 -6.98
CA PRO A 60 0.05 3.77 -6.26
C PRO A 60 0.37 3.69 -4.76
N ALA A 61 0.10 2.55 -4.13
CA ALA A 61 0.41 2.31 -2.73
C ALA A 61 1.91 2.42 -2.39
N MET A 62 2.84 2.08 -3.28
CA MET A 62 4.28 2.20 -3.01
C MET A 62 4.69 3.66 -2.80
N TYR A 63 4.18 4.56 -3.62
CA TYR A 63 4.46 5.99 -3.49
C TYR A 63 3.88 6.56 -2.19
N SER A 64 2.65 6.18 -1.83
CA SER A 64 2.03 6.60 -0.57
C SER A 64 2.74 6.05 0.67
N VAL A 65 3.20 4.80 0.62
CA VAL A 65 3.98 4.19 1.69
C VAL A 65 5.34 4.90 1.84
N GLN A 66 6.02 5.21 0.73
CA GLN A 66 7.29 5.94 0.77
C GLN A 66 7.12 7.31 1.44
N GLU A 67 6.08 8.06 1.08
CA GLU A 67 5.78 9.36 1.71
C GLU A 67 5.44 9.19 3.19
N ALA A 68 4.60 8.23 3.55
CA ALA A 68 4.19 8.01 4.94
C ALA A 68 5.33 7.57 5.87
N TYR A 69 6.44 7.06 5.33
CA TYR A 69 7.65 6.70 6.07
C TYR A 69 8.75 7.77 6.09
N ARG A 70 8.58 8.90 5.40
CA ARG A 70 9.45 10.08 5.60
C ARG A 70 9.16 10.69 6.96
#